data_AF-A0A2S9CZW6-F1
#
_entry.id   AF-A0A2S9CZW6-F1
#
_cell.length_a   1.000
_cell.length_b   1.000
_cell.length_c   1.000
_cell.angle_alpha   90.00
_cell.angle_beta   90.00
_cell.angle_gamma   90.00
#
_symmetry.space_group_name_H-M   'P 1'
#
loop_
_entity.id
_entity.type
_entity.pdbx_description
1 polymer ?
#
loop_
_entity_poly.entity_id
_entity_poly.type
_entity_poly.pdbx_seq_one_letter_code
_entity_poly.pdbx_strand_id
1 'polypeptide(L)'
;MRKIILLITCMFGISVFSQIKVLKNESLVEIGKDNSVGLYKKEDKFTVNYQDLNTANLNTIRSFSFQNLNGDVAGLYKLIMDGFISTPDENVVLELPNDIIELHYEKNYGQQTMQFIQVINKNRKYIGKSQFLNQKQVEKIFGRTNGKYTMYDKPASINPAATKGAANTASTATPASGGAKKKSRK
;
A
#
# COMPACT_ATOMS: atom_id res chain seq x y z
N MET A 1 -45.69 49.24 -24.19
CA MET A 1 -44.69 49.43 -23.11
C MET A 1 -44.61 48.26 -22.13
N ARG A 2 -45.70 47.81 -21.47
CA ARG A 2 -45.63 46.76 -20.43
C ARG A 2 -45.24 45.35 -20.92
N LYS A 3 -45.55 44.98 -22.16
CA LYS A 3 -45.22 43.65 -22.74
C LYS A 3 -43.75 43.48 -23.11
N ILE A 4 -43.03 44.58 -23.34
CA ILE A 4 -41.61 44.60 -23.71
C ILE A 4 -40.72 44.46 -22.48
N ILE A 5 -41.13 45.05 -21.35
CA ILE A 5 -40.41 44.95 -20.07
C ILE A 5 -40.36 43.49 -19.59
N LEU A 6 -41.46 42.74 -19.74
CA LEU A 6 -41.52 41.33 -19.38
C LEU A 6 -40.55 40.45 -20.18
N LEU A 7 -40.39 40.75 -21.48
CA LEU A 7 -39.56 39.97 -22.38
C LEU A 7 -38.05 40.17 -22.08
N ILE A 8 -37.67 41.39 -21.69
CA ILE A 8 -36.29 41.73 -21.34
C ILE A 8 -35.90 41.12 -19.98
N THR A 9 -36.80 41.11 -18.99
CA THR A 9 -36.53 40.49 -17.68
C THR A 9 -36.33 38.97 -17.78
N CYS A 10 -36.95 38.31 -18.76
CA CYS A 10 -36.83 36.86 -18.93
C CYS A 10 -35.46 36.43 -19.51
N MET A 11 -34.80 37.28 -20.29
CA MET A 11 -33.52 36.97 -20.94
C MET A 11 -32.31 37.04 -19.99
N PHE A 12 -32.43 37.64 -18.81
CA PHE A 12 -31.36 37.74 -17.80
C PHE A 12 -31.38 36.64 -16.73
N GLY A 13 -32.34 35.70 -16.78
CA GLY A 13 -32.57 34.70 -15.72
C GLY A 13 -31.85 33.36 -15.85
N ILE A 14 -31.06 33.12 -16.90
CA ILE A 14 -30.47 31.80 -17.19
C ILE A 14 -28.96 31.85 -17.40
N SER A 15 -28.24 32.45 -16.47
CA SER A 15 -26.84 32.11 -16.23
C SER A 15 -26.75 31.12 -15.07
N VAL A 16 -27.27 29.91 -15.30
CA VAL A 16 -26.93 28.76 -14.45
C VAL A 16 -25.45 28.49 -14.64
N PHE A 17 -24.67 28.68 -13.59
CA PHE A 17 -23.29 28.19 -13.51
C PHE A 17 -23.34 26.66 -13.55
N SER A 18 -23.49 26.08 -14.73
CA SER A 18 -23.13 24.68 -14.98
C SER A 18 -21.61 24.62 -15.02
N GLN A 19 -21.00 24.77 -13.85
CA GLN A 19 -19.58 24.57 -13.70
C GLN A 19 -19.38 23.05 -13.77
N ILE A 20 -18.71 22.58 -14.83
CA ILE A 20 -18.03 21.29 -14.75
C ILE A 20 -17.06 21.43 -13.58
N LYS A 21 -17.43 20.88 -12.43
CA LYS A 21 -16.55 20.79 -11.27
C LYS A 21 -15.45 19.82 -11.68
N VAL A 22 -14.33 20.36 -12.14
CA VAL A 22 -13.09 19.60 -12.30
C VAL A 22 -12.69 19.18 -10.90
N LEU A 23 -13.13 18.00 -10.47
CA LEU A 23 -12.51 17.33 -9.35
C LEU A 23 -11.04 17.24 -9.73
N LYS A 24 -10.16 17.82 -8.91
CA LYS A 24 -8.75 17.47 -8.94
C LYS A 24 -8.73 15.95 -8.81
N ASN A 25 -8.50 15.27 -9.93
CA ASN A 25 -8.44 13.83 -9.94
C ASN A 25 -7.10 13.51 -9.32
N GLU A 26 -7.09 13.41 -7.99
CA GLU A 26 -5.87 13.09 -7.27
C GLU A 26 -5.29 11.82 -7.87
N SER A 27 -4.04 11.94 -8.31
CA SER A 27 -3.42 10.97 -9.20
C SER A 27 -3.39 9.61 -8.50
N LEU A 28 -4.10 8.63 -9.06
CA LEU A 28 -3.97 7.24 -8.65
C LEU A 28 -2.54 6.81 -8.94
N VAL A 29 -1.76 6.55 -7.90
CA VAL A 29 -0.38 6.10 -8.02
C VAL A 29 -0.36 4.58 -7.95
N GLU A 30 0.01 3.93 -9.05
CA GLU A 30 0.29 2.49 -9.04
C GLU A 30 1.58 2.21 -8.26
N ILE A 31 1.47 1.45 -7.17
CA ILE A 31 2.61 0.98 -6.37
C ILE A 31 3.26 -0.22 -7.07
N GLY A 32 2.44 -1.16 -7.52
CA GLY A 32 2.89 -2.31 -8.26
C GLY A 32 1.72 -3.17 -8.72
N LYS A 33 1.94 -3.92 -9.80
CA LYS A 33 0.96 -4.81 -10.40
C LYS A 33 1.66 -6.06 -10.90
N ASP A 34 1.02 -7.20 -10.67
CA ASP A 34 1.37 -8.45 -11.31
C ASP A 34 0.12 -9.14 -11.86
N ASN A 35 0.13 -9.35 -13.18
CA ASN A 35 -1.00 -9.91 -13.92
C ASN A 35 -2.32 -9.18 -13.57
N SER A 36 -3.23 -9.89 -12.90
CA SER A 36 -4.56 -9.39 -12.57
C SER A 36 -4.67 -8.82 -11.17
N VAL A 37 -3.57 -8.76 -10.39
CA VAL A 37 -3.55 -8.20 -9.03
C VAL A 37 -2.65 -6.96 -8.99
N GLY A 38 -3.11 -5.87 -8.37
CA GLY A 38 -2.31 -4.67 -8.23
C GLY A 38 -2.66 -3.85 -7.00
N LEU A 39 -1.66 -3.16 -6.47
CA LEU A 39 -1.76 -2.24 -5.35
C LEU A 39 -1.65 -0.80 -5.87
N TYR A 40 -2.64 0.01 -5.52
CA TYR A 40 -2.73 1.40 -5.90
C TYR A 40 -2.87 2.26 -4.66
N LYS A 41 -2.29 3.46 -4.71
CA LYS A 41 -2.40 4.49 -3.69
C LYS A 41 -3.20 5.66 -4.23
N LYS A 42 -4.18 6.11 -3.45
CA LYS A 42 -4.89 7.36 -3.66
C LYS A 42 -4.98 8.07 -2.32
N GLU A 43 -4.36 9.24 -2.20
CA GLU A 43 -4.24 9.95 -0.92
C GLU A 43 -3.58 9.05 0.15
N ASP A 44 -4.25 8.87 1.30
CA ASP A 44 -3.84 7.98 2.39
C ASP A 44 -4.47 6.60 2.31
N LYS A 45 -5.23 6.33 1.25
CA LYS A 45 -5.93 5.06 1.03
C LYS A 45 -5.17 4.19 0.03
N PHE A 46 -4.99 2.94 0.42
CA PHE A 46 -4.42 1.89 -0.40
C PHE A 46 -5.53 0.96 -0.85
N THR A 47 -5.51 0.61 -2.13
CA THR A 47 -6.52 -0.21 -2.77
C THR A 47 -5.83 -1.37 -3.47
N VAL A 48 -6.19 -2.58 -3.08
CA VAL A 48 -5.78 -3.80 -3.79
C VAL A 48 -6.89 -4.14 -4.75
N ASN A 49 -6.57 -4.17 -6.04
CA ASN A 49 -7.46 -4.64 -7.09
C ASN A 49 -7.05 -6.04 -7.53
N TYR A 50 -8.03 -6.90 -7.78
CA TYR A 50 -7.79 -8.22 -8.33
C TYR A 50 -8.94 -8.69 -9.23
N GLN A 51 -8.65 -9.59 -10.15
CA GLN A 51 -9.67 -10.30 -10.93
C GLN A 51 -10.27 -11.44 -10.10
N ASP A 52 -11.59 -11.47 -9.99
CA ASP A 52 -12.33 -12.46 -9.23
C ASP A 52 -12.44 -13.79 -10.00
N LEU A 53 -11.83 -14.83 -9.45
CA LEU A 53 -11.90 -16.19 -9.97
C LEU A 53 -13.15 -16.95 -9.52
N ASN A 54 -13.91 -16.42 -8.56
CA ASN A 54 -15.13 -17.07 -8.06
C ASN A 54 -16.36 -16.77 -8.93
N THR A 55 -16.26 -15.79 -9.84
CA THR A 55 -17.32 -15.42 -10.78
C THR A 55 -17.05 -16.02 -12.15
N ALA A 56 -18.08 -16.57 -12.82
CA ALA A 56 -17.95 -17.14 -14.16
C ALA A 56 -17.47 -16.14 -15.23
N ASN A 57 -17.71 -14.84 -15.00
CA ASN A 57 -17.16 -13.78 -15.83
C ASN A 57 -15.74 -13.41 -15.37
N LEU A 58 -14.76 -13.89 -16.13
CA LEU A 58 -13.34 -13.61 -15.92
C LEU A 58 -13.00 -12.11 -15.97
N ASN A 59 -13.85 -11.23 -16.48
CA ASN A 59 -13.56 -9.79 -16.49
C ASN A 59 -14.01 -9.05 -15.22
N THR A 60 -14.51 -9.78 -14.21
CA THR A 60 -14.98 -9.17 -12.96
C THR A 60 -13.79 -8.77 -12.09
N ILE A 61 -13.54 -7.46 -11.97
CA ILE A 61 -12.53 -6.92 -11.05
C ILE A 61 -13.19 -6.58 -9.72
N ARG A 62 -12.55 -7.00 -8.62
CA ARG A 62 -12.89 -6.60 -7.27
C ARG A 62 -11.76 -5.82 -6.64
N SER A 63 -12.09 -5.12 -5.58
CA SER A 63 -11.13 -4.33 -4.84
C SER A 63 -11.53 -4.24 -3.38
N PHE A 64 -10.54 -4.19 -2.51
CA PHE A 64 -10.69 -3.76 -1.13
C PHE A 64 -9.75 -2.60 -0.87
N SER A 65 -10.12 -1.73 0.07
CA SER A 65 -9.33 -0.55 0.39
C SER A 65 -9.18 -0.36 1.88
N PHE A 66 -8.04 0.18 2.28
CA PHE A 66 -7.73 0.48 3.68
C PHE A 66 -6.83 1.71 3.78
N GLN A 67 -6.86 2.34 4.96
CA GLN A 67 -5.98 3.47 5.26
C GLN A 67 -4.68 2.94 5.86
N ASN A 68 -3.57 3.63 5.60
CA ASN A 68 -2.27 3.30 6.17
C ASN A 68 -2.02 4.10 7.45
N LEU A 69 -2.78 3.83 8.51
CA LEU A 69 -2.73 4.63 9.75
C LEU A 69 -1.47 4.31 10.57
N ASN A 70 -1.10 3.03 10.67
CA ASN A 70 0.03 2.56 11.50
C ASN A 70 1.09 1.80 10.70
N GLY A 71 1.26 2.14 9.42
CA GLY A 71 2.09 1.32 8.53
C GLY A 71 1.43 -0.01 8.18
N ASP A 72 0.09 -0.05 8.18
CA ASP A 72 -0.73 -1.24 7.90
C ASP A 72 -0.39 -1.89 6.56
N VAL A 73 0.03 -1.11 5.55
CA VAL A 73 0.48 -1.65 4.26
C VAL A 73 1.78 -2.45 4.42
N ALA A 74 2.74 -1.93 5.18
CA ALA A 74 3.98 -2.62 5.48
C ALA A 74 3.75 -3.82 6.40
N GLY A 75 2.81 -3.70 7.34
CA GLY A 75 2.35 -4.80 8.20
C GLY A 75 1.72 -5.93 7.40
N LEU A 76 0.80 -5.62 6.49
CA LEU A 76 0.19 -6.58 5.57
C LEU A 76 1.24 -7.28 4.72
N TYR A 77 2.19 -6.53 4.15
CA TYR A 77 3.29 -7.13 3.40
C TYR A 77 4.09 -8.13 4.24
N LYS A 78 4.50 -7.74 5.46
CA LYS A 78 5.25 -8.62 6.37
C LYS A 78 4.45 -9.87 6.73
N LEU A 79 3.19 -9.71 7.10
CA LEU A 79 2.27 -10.81 7.40
C LEU A 79 2.17 -11.80 6.22
N ILE A 80 2.14 -11.28 4.99
CA ILE A 80 2.13 -12.11 3.79
C ILE A 80 3.46 -12.86 3.61
N MET A 81 4.58 -12.18 3.78
CA MET A 81 5.92 -12.78 3.65
C MET A 81 6.17 -13.85 4.72
N ASP A 82 5.76 -13.60 5.96
CA ASP A 82 5.90 -14.53 7.07
C ASP A 82 5.09 -15.80 6.82
N GLY A 83 3.89 -15.68 6.22
CA GLY A 83 3.07 -16.82 5.82
C GLY A 83 3.66 -17.67 4.67
N PHE A 84 4.58 -17.13 3.87
CA PHE A 84 5.34 -17.94 2.90
C PHE A 84 6.49 -18.73 3.56
N ILE A 85 7.05 -18.23 4.65
CA ILE A 85 8.14 -18.87 5.41
C ILE A 85 7.58 -19.95 6.33
N SER A 86 6.54 -19.59 7.09
CA SER A 86 5.83 -20.44 8.03
C SER A 86 4.37 -20.47 7.62
N THR A 87 4.01 -21.44 6.78
CA THR A 87 2.63 -21.64 6.33
C THR A 87 1.71 -21.83 7.54
N PRO A 88 0.73 -20.94 7.77
CA PRO A 88 -0.21 -21.10 8.87
C PRO A 88 -1.18 -22.25 8.58
N ASP A 89 -1.59 -22.97 9.63
CA ASP A 89 -2.57 -24.06 9.51
C ASP A 89 -3.98 -23.55 9.15
N GLU A 90 -4.28 -22.30 9.53
CA GLU A 90 -5.55 -21.63 9.26
C GLU A 90 -5.34 -20.34 8.45
N ASN A 91 -6.41 -19.90 7.77
CA ASN A 91 -6.39 -18.64 7.04
C ASN A 91 -6.18 -17.46 8.00
N VAL A 92 -5.31 -16.53 7.62
CA VAL A 92 -5.13 -15.30 8.39
C VAL A 92 -6.23 -14.31 8.02
N VAL A 93 -7.10 -13.99 8.98
CA VAL A 93 -8.27 -13.13 8.76
C VAL A 93 -7.94 -11.68 9.15
N LEU A 94 -8.19 -10.77 8.22
CA LEU A 94 -8.03 -9.33 8.35
C LEU A 94 -9.40 -8.67 8.28
N GLU A 95 -9.81 -8.04 9.37
CA GLU A 95 -11.06 -7.28 9.39
C GLU A 95 -10.82 -5.84 8.92
N LEU A 96 -11.50 -5.45 7.85
CA LEU A 96 -11.53 -4.08 7.35
C LEU A 96 -12.88 -3.43 7.69
N PRO A 97 -12.99 -2.09 7.59
CA PRO A 97 -14.25 -1.41 7.89
C PRO A 97 -15.45 -1.94 7.09
N ASN A 98 -15.23 -2.23 5.80
CA ASN A 98 -16.29 -2.65 4.88
C ASN A 98 -16.23 -4.14 4.53
N ASP A 99 -15.05 -4.77 4.58
CA ASP A 99 -14.81 -6.11 4.07
C ASP A 99 -14.06 -6.96 5.09
N ILE A 100 -14.05 -8.27 4.91
CA ILE A 100 -13.11 -9.17 5.59
C ILE A 100 -12.22 -9.80 4.53
N ILE A 101 -10.91 -9.79 4.74
CA ILE A 101 -9.93 -10.38 3.84
C ILE A 101 -9.28 -11.55 4.55
N GLU A 102 -9.35 -12.73 3.95
CA GLU A 102 -8.63 -13.91 4.42
C GLU A 102 -7.43 -14.13 3.50
N LEU A 103 -6.26 -14.35 4.11
CA LEU A 103 -5.06 -14.78 3.42
C LEU A 103 -5.03 -16.30 3.48
N HIS A 104 -5.27 -16.92 2.33
CA HIS A 104 -5.25 -18.37 2.18
C HIS A 104 -3.91 -18.80 1.62
N TYR A 105 -3.20 -19.65 2.35
CA TYR A 105 -1.91 -20.19 1.93
C TYR A 105 -2.06 -21.65 1.54
N GLU A 106 -1.51 -22.01 0.38
CA GLU A 106 -1.57 -23.37 -0.13
C GLU A 106 -0.27 -23.72 -0.86
N LYS A 107 0.13 -24.98 -0.78
CA LYS A 107 1.28 -25.51 -1.50
C LYS A 107 0.84 -26.08 -2.85
N ASN A 108 1.07 -25.32 -3.91
CA ASN A 108 0.76 -25.71 -5.27
C ASN A 108 2.02 -26.20 -6.00
N TYR A 109 2.03 -27.46 -6.45
CA TYR A 109 3.15 -28.09 -7.18
C TYR A 109 4.52 -27.93 -6.49
N GLY A 110 4.53 -28.03 -5.16
CA GLY A 110 5.76 -27.89 -4.37
C GLY A 110 6.13 -26.45 -4.02
N GLN A 111 5.46 -25.44 -4.58
CA GLN A 111 5.68 -24.03 -4.30
C GLN A 111 4.62 -23.49 -3.34
N GLN A 112 5.04 -22.70 -2.35
CA GLN A 112 4.11 -22.02 -1.45
C GLN A 112 3.46 -20.85 -2.18
N THR A 113 2.13 -20.80 -2.16
CA THR A 113 1.32 -19.77 -2.81
C THR A 113 0.34 -19.15 -1.82
N MET A 114 -0.06 -17.91 -2.07
CA MET A 114 -1.04 -17.17 -1.28
C MET A 114 -2.17 -16.66 -2.19
N GLN A 115 -3.40 -16.69 -1.70
CA GLN A 115 -4.58 -16.15 -2.36
C GLN A 115 -5.33 -15.21 -1.41
N PHE A 116 -5.81 -14.08 -1.93
CA PHE A 116 -6.76 -13.23 -1.21
C PHE A 116 -8.17 -13.77 -1.39
N ILE A 117 -8.87 -13.98 -0.28
CA ILE A 117 -10.31 -14.28 -0.24
C ILE A 117 -11.01 -13.10 0.41
N GLN A 118 -11.82 -12.37 -0.34
CA GLN A 118 -12.60 -11.24 0.16
C GLN A 118 -14.03 -11.66 0.45
N VAL A 119 -14.48 -11.44 1.68
CA VAL A 119 -15.89 -11.44 2.04
C VAL A 119 -16.40 -10.00 1.90
N ILE A 120 -17.15 -9.77 0.83
CA ILE A 120 -17.56 -8.43 0.38
C ILE A 120 -18.69 -7.91 1.27
N ASN A 121 -18.58 -6.66 1.72
CA ASN A 121 -19.57 -6.02 2.60
C ASN A 121 -19.86 -6.85 3.86
N LYS A 122 -18.86 -7.57 4.37
CA LYS A 122 -18.96 -8.54 5.48
C LYS A 122 -20.06 -9.61 5.28
N ASN A 123 -20.44 -9.87 4.04
CA ASN A 123 -21.48 -10.82 3.69
C ASN A 123 -20.86 -12.10 3.11
N ARG A 124 -20.93 -13.21 3.87
CA ARG A 124 -20.39 -14.52 3.47
C ARG A 124 -21.01 -15.11 2.20
N LYS A 125 -22.13 -14.57 1.71
CA LYS A 125 -22.71 -14.95 0.42
C LYS A 125 -21.90 -14.43 -0.78
N TYR A 126 -21.20 -13.31 -0.60
CA TYR A 126 -20.44 -12.64 -1.65
C TYR A 126 -18.96 -12.76 -1.37
N ILE A 127 -18.36 -13.83 -1.90
CA ILE A 127 -16.94 -14.12 -1.76
C ILE A 127 -16.25 -13.86 -3.11
N GLY A 128 -15.16 -13.10 -3.09
CA GLY A 128 -14.27 -12.93 -4.23
C GLY A 128 -12.93 -13.58 -3.96
N LYS A 129 -12.34 -14.25 -4.95
CA LYS A 129 -11.02 -14.89 -4.82
C LYS A 129 -10.05 -14.34 -5.84
N SER A 130 -8.85 -13.95 -5.42
CA SER A 130 -7.79 -13.55 -6.35
C SER A 130 -7.16 -14.76 -7.04
N GLN A 131 -6.27 -14.54 -8.00
CA GLN A 131 -5.32 -15.57 -8.40
C GLN A 131 -4.40 -15.94 -7.22
N PHE A 132 -3.81 -17.14 -7.30
CA PHE A 132 -2.68 -17.49 -6.47
C PHE A 132 -1.46 -16.64 -6.84
N LEU A 133 -0.73 -16.24 -5.81
CA LEU A 133 0.46 -15.41 -5.88
C LEU A 133 1.62 -16.14 -5.21
N ASN A 134 2.77 -16.13 -5.87
CA ASN A 134 4.02 -16.53 -5.26
C ASN A 134 4.70 -15.32 -4.58
N GLN A 135 5.72 -15.60 -3.78
CA GLN A 135 6.48 -14.58 -3.05
C GLN A 135 6.98 -13.45 -3.96
N LYS A 136 7.56 -13.78 -5.13
CA LYS A 136 8.11 -12.79 -6.08
C LYS A 136 7.02 -11.88 -6.66
N GLN A 137 5.83 -12.42 -6.92
CA GLN A 137 4.69 -11.65 -7.41
C GLN A 137 4.20 -10.68 -6.34
N VAL A 138 4.14 -11.12 -5.08
CA VAL A 138 3.79 -10.24 -3.97
C VAL A 138 4.81 -9.11 -3.83
N GLU A 139 6.11 -9.42 -3.83
CA GLU A 139 7.17 -8.39 -3.80
C GLU A 139 6.99 -7.34 -4.91
N LYS A 140 6.62 -7.77 -6.12
CA LYS A 140 6.35 -6.88 -7.25
C LYS A 140 5.09 -6.04 -7.05
N ILE A 141 4.00 -6.61 -6.55
CA ILE A 141 2.74 -5.89 -6.26
C ILE A 141 2.97 -4.80 -5.19
N PHE A 142 3.74 -5.13 -4.16
CA PHE A 142 4.11 -4.19 -3.09
C PHE A 142 5.25 -3.23 -3.49
N GLY A 143 5.74 -3.28 -4.74
CA GLY A 143 6.73 -2.33 -5.23
C GLY A 143 8.12 -2.48 -4.61
N ARG A 144 8.46 -3.66 -4.07
CA ARG A 144 9.83 -3.97 -3.61
C ARG A 144 10.82 -4.02 -4.76
N THR A 145 10.37 -4.42 -5.95
CA THR A 145 11.20 -4.52 -7.16
C THR A 145 11.43 -3.18 -7.86
N ASN A 146 10.54 -2.20 -7.69
CA ASN A 146 10.59 -0.90 -8.38
C ASN A 146 10.89 0.28 -7.44
N GLY A 147 11.14 0.02 -6.15
CA GLY A 147 11.44 1.05 -5.14
C GLY A 147 10.22 1.83 -4.64
N LYS A 148 9.02 1.61 -5.17
CA LYS A 148 7.82 2.35 -4.78
C LYS A 148 7.30 1.99 -3.39
N TYR A 149 7.85 0.96 -2.75
CA TYR A 149 7.56 0.61 -1.36
C TYR A 149 7.79 1.80 -0.40
N THR A 150 8.71 2.72 -0.71
CA THR A 150 8.98 3.93 0.09
C THR A 150 7.77 4.88 0.20
N MET A 151 6.75 4.70 -0.64
CA MET A 151 5.50 5.48 -0.60
C MET A 151 4.61 5.14 0.60
N TYR A 152 4.89 4.02 1.28
CA TYR A 152 4.16 3.56 2.47
C TYR A 152 5.07 3.03 3.59
N ASP A 153 6.35 2.71 3.33
CA ASP A 153 7.32 2.26 4.35
C ASP A 153 7.89 3.42 5.20
N LYS A 154 7.55 4.68 4.88
CA LYS A 154 7.98 5.81 5.70
C LYS A 154 7.38 5.63 7.11
N PRO A 155 8.20 5.68 8.18
CA PRO A 155 7.65 5.74 9.52
C PRO A 155 6.70 6.92 9.56
N ALA A 156 5.48 6.69 10.06
CA ALA A 156 4.56 7.77 10.39
C ALA A 156 5.37 8.84 11.11
N SER A 157 5.38 10.05 10.56
CA SER A 157 6.24 11.14 10.98
C SER A 157 6.28 11.24 12.50
N ILE A 158 7.38 10.81 13.10
CA ILE A 158 7.76 11.27 14.43
C ILE A 158 7.91 12.78 14.25
N ASN A 159 7.05 13.54 14.92
CA ASN A 159 7.14 14.99 15.03
C ASN A 159 8.62 15.38 15.24
N PRO A 160 9.23 16.22 14.40
CA PRO A 160 10.56 16.76 14.64
C PRO A 160 10.45 17.89 15.69
N ALA A 161 10.03 17.55 16.90
CA ALA A 161 9.88 18.48 18.00
C ALA A 161 10.20 17.81 19.36
N ALA A 162 11.19 16.93 19.41
CA ALA A 162 11.74 16.47 20.68
C ALA A 162 13.12 15.80 20.51
N THR A 163 14.15 16.56 20.09
CA THR A 163 15.55 16.24 20.40
C THR A 163 16.46 17.41 20.03
N LYS A 164 16.35 18.50 20.81
CA LYS A 164 17.52 19.33 21.08
C LYS A 164 18.13 18.80 22.36
N GLY A 165 19.30 18.16 22.26
CA GLY A 165 20.03 17.71 23.44
C GLY A 165 21.28 16.92 23.08
N ALA A 166 22.42 17.62 23.13
CA ALA A 166 23.79 17.11 23.22
C ALA A 166 24.37 16.41 21.97
N ALA A 167 25.02 17.23 21.15
CA ALA A 167 26.21 16.83 20.41
C ALA A 167 27.32 16.41 21.40
N ASN A 168 27.99 15.30 21.13
CA ASN A 168 29.38 15.09 21.55
C ASN A 168 30.10 14.34 20.45
N THR A 169 30.83 15.13 19.65
CA THR A 169 31.87 14.74 18.72
C THR A 169 33.14 14.40 19.51
N ALA A 170 33.69 13.20 19.33
CA ALA A 170 35.12 12.98 19.48
C ALA A 170 35.54 11.73 18.69
N SER A 171 36.16 11.98 17.54
CA SER A 171 36.83 10.96 16.73
C SER A 171 38.34 10.98 16.98
N THR A 172 38.94 9.79 16.85
CA THR A 172 40.32 9.47 16.42
C THR A 172 41.51 9.84 17.32
N ALA A 173 42.27 8.81 17.74
CA ALA A 173 43.67 8.64 17.33
C ALA A 173 44.26 7.30 17.83
N THR A 174 44.62 6.41 16.91
CA THR A 174 45.63 5.36 17.14
C THR A 174 46.53 5.31 15.91
N PRO A 175 47.83 5.57 16.05
CA PRO A 175 48.81 5.14 15.07
C PRO A 175 49.74 4.07 15.65
N ALA A 176 49.93 3.00 14.86
CA ALA A 176 50.94 1.97 15.08
C ALA A 176 52.21 2.28 14.25
N SER A 177 53.37 2.27 14.90
CA SER A 177 54.72 1.90 14.41
C SER A 177 55.69 2.18 15.57
N GLY A 178 56.69 1.38 15.97
CA GLY A 178 57.54 0.45 15.24
C GLY A 178 58.95 1.06 15.15
N GLY A 179 59.87 0.76 16.08
CA GLY A 179 61.30 1.05 15.88
C GLY A 179 62.20 1.33 17.10
N ALA A 180 62.91 0.29 17.54
CA ALA A 180 64.31 0.26 18.04
C ALA A 180 64.81 1.18 19.19
N LYS A 181 65.30 0.55 20.29
CA LYS A 181 66.62 0.87 20.86
C LYS A 181 67.25 -0.29 21.66
N LYS A 182 68.55 -0.46 21.36
CA LYS A 182 69.57 -1.44 21.77
C LYS A 182 69.98 -1.42 23.27
N LYS A 183 70.34 -2.63 23.77
CA LYS A 183 71.50 -3.03 24.62
C LYS A 183 71.76 -2.40 26.01
N SER A 184 71.90 -3.29 27.03
CA SER A 184 73.14 -3.57 27.83
C SER A 184 72.75 -4.38 29.09
N ARG A 185 73.05 -5.69 29.20
CA ARG A 185 74.25 -6.31 29.81
C ARG A 185 74.62 -5.78 31.21
N LYS A 186 74.27 -6.54 32.26
CA LYS A 186 75.21 -7.10 33.24
C LYS A 186 74.54 -8.24 34.00
#